data_AF-A0A3D2K238-F1
#
_entry.id   AF-A0A3D2K238-F1
#
_cell.length_a   1.000
_cell.length_b   1.000
_cell.length_c   1.000
_cell.angle_alpha   90.00
_cell.angle_beta   90.00
_cell.angle_gamma   90.00
#
_symmetry.space_group_name_H-M   'P 1'
#
loop_
_entity.id
_entity.type
_entity.pdbx_description
1 polymer ?
#
loop_
_entity_poly.entity_id
_entity_poly.type
_entity_poly.pdbx_seq_one_letter_code
_entity_poly.pdbx_strand_id
1 'polypeptide(L)'
;MMSTTAKNLIILLILVAGMVLWVGYSQRFSKENKLSYEPNVACLKGSPYGKILALAMQGSIDFYWHKGSSHEHAEVLADGDHHHDHDHYHHDHDHDFYTLTEDHGEKSNRTLKPSEHVGKHLDVKKREPLRVRATKIIRKMAATAHRRTDDKQLTTAHKKYLQGVTEDKLELAYKLDPSNYTNYGNYHLFIVTTNYGRSAANDDAALKLAHETLVYCKSDQLDPASYVTAASAAYNVIYHIGRHHERYSIADAKTSLAEFDHCIKRHKEILALAVEEGRITSEIRYREMAERIRYLTKLREAQGKYMKRVMATKMTSNKIKTTK
;
A
#
# COMPACT_ATOMS: atom_id res chain seq x y z
N MET A 1 9.35 -8.25 57.30
CA MET A 1 8.41 -9.32 56.87
C MET A 1 7.02 -8.72 56.75
N MET A 2 6.36 -8.85 55.60
CA MET A 2 5.00 -8.34 55.40
C MET A 2 3.99 -9.14 56.24
N SER A 3 3.08 -8.46 56.96
CA SER A 3 2.10 -9.13 57.83
C SER A 3 1.15 -10.02 57.01
N THR A 4 0.65 -11.08 57.62
CA THR A 4 -0.30 -12.03 57.01
C THR A 4 -1.56 -11.32 56.49
N THR A 5 -1.99 -10.26 57.16
CA THR A 5 -3.12 -9.42 56.76
C THR A 5 -2.86 -8.63 55.47
N ALA A 6 -1.66 -8.06 55.33
CA ALA A 6 -1.26 -7.34 54.11
C ALA A 6 -1.15 -8.28 52.89
N LYS A 7 -0.65 -9.51 53.10
CA LYS A 7 -0.60 -10.53 52.03
C LYS A 7 -2.00 -10.93 51.55
N ASN A 8 -2.93 -11.17 52.47
CA ASN A 8 -4.30 -11.55 52.13
C ASN A 8 -5.04 -10.42 51.39
N LEU A 9 -4.79 -9.17 51.76
CA LEU A 9 -5.37 -8.01 51.07
C LEU A 9 -4.84 -7.88 49.63
N ILE A 10 -3.54 -8.08 49.42
CA ILE A 10 -2.94 -8.05 48.07
C ILE A 10 -3.48 -9.19 47.21
N ILE A 11 -3.60 -10.40 47.75
CA ILE A 11 -4.19 -11.54 47.03
C ILE A 11 -5.64 -11.23 46.63
N LEU A 12 -6.43 -10.66 47.54
CA LEU A 12 -7.80 -10.25 47.25
C LEU A 12 -7.86 -9.21 46.13
N LEU A 13 -7.00 -8.20 46.17
CA LEU A 13 -6.94 -7.15 45.13
C LEU A 13 -6.55 -7.72 43.77
N ILE A 14 -5.62 -8.68 43.71
CA ILE A 14 -5.24 -9.36 42.47
C ILE A 14 -6.40 -10.20 41.93
N LEU A 15 -7.12 -10.92 42.79
CA LEU A 15 -8.29 -11.72 42.39
C LEU A 15 -9.44 -10.85 41.88
N VAL A 16 -9.69 -9.71 42.55
CA VAL A 16 -10.70 -8.74 42.12
C VAL A 16 -10.30 -8.10 40.78
N ALA A 17 -9.05 -7.69 40.62
CA ALA A 17 -8.55 -7.18 39.34
C ALA A 17 -8.66 -8.22 38.22
N GLY A 18 -8.36 -9.49 38.53
CA GLY A 18 -8.54 -10.62 37.61
C GLY A 18 -9.99 -10.81 37.19
N MET A 19 -10.93 -10.78 38.13
CA MET A 19 -12.37 -10.88 37.85
C MET A 19 -12.88 -9.68 37.04
N VAL A 20 -12.46 -8.46 37.35
CA VAL A 20 -12.87 -7.25 36.62
C VAL A 20 -12.35 -7.31 35.17
N LEU A 21 -11.11 -7.71 34.97
CA LEU A 21 -10.55 -7.93 33.63
C LEU A 21 -11.34 -9.02 32.89
N TRP A 22 -11.60 -10.15 33.53
CA TRP A 22 -12.32 -11.26 32.90
C TRP A 22 -13.74 -10.90 32.50
N VAL A 23 -14.52 -10.25 33.37
CA VAL A 23 -15.89 -9.79 33.08
C VAL A 23 -15.89 -8.72 31.98
N GLY A 24 -14.97 -7.75 32.04
CA GLY A 24 -14.84 -6.71 31.02
C GLY A 24 -14.51 -7.28 29.63
N TYR A 25 -13.66 -8.29 29.58
CA TYR A 25 -13.35 -9.01 28.34
C TYR A 25 -14.53 -9.88 27.87
N SER A 26 -15.17 -10.65 28.76
CA SER A 26 -16.30 -11.53 28.44
C SER A 26 -17.51 -10.78 27.86
N GLN A 27 -17.80 -9.57 28.37
CA GLN A 27 -18.90 -8.76 27.83
C GLN A 27 -18.61 -8.22 26.42
N ARG A 28 -17.33 -7.99 26.08
CA ARG A 28 -16.93 -7.61 24.72
C ARG A 28 -17.03 -8.78 23.74
N PHE A 29 -16.66 -9.99 24.16
CA PHE A 29 -16.87 -11.21 23.36
C PHE A 29 -18.34 -11.41 22.96
N SER A 30 -19.29 -11.15 23.88
CA SER A 30 -20.72 -11.33 23.60
C SER A 30 -21.32 -10.30 22.64
N LYS A 31 -20.70 -9.13 22.45
CA LYS A 31 -21.23 -8.06 21.59
C LYS A 31 -20.83 -8.19 20.12
N GLU A 32 -19.72 -8.85 19.82
CA GLU A 32 -19.15 -8.84 18.45
C GLU A 32 -19.60 -10.01 17.56
N ASN A 33 -20.39 -10.97 18.07
CA ASN A 33 -20.85 -12.18 17.32
C ASN A 33 -19.70 -12.88 16.54
N LYS A 34 -18.47 -12.72 17.03
CA LYS A 34 -17.24 -13.29 16.50
C LYS A 34 -16.48 -13.92 17.66
N LEU A 35 -16.04 -15.17 17.51
CA LEU A 35 -15.20 -15.86 18.50
C LEU A 35 -13.79 -15.25 18.61
N SER A 36 -13.42 -14.33 17.73
CA SER A 36 -12.12 -13.67 17.66
C SER A 36 -12.19 -12.24 18.19
N TYR A 37 -12.31 -12.07 19.51
CA TYR A 37 -11.92 -10.79 20.11
C TYR A 37 -10.40 -10.80 20.25
N GLU A 38 -9.72 -9.93 19.49
CA GLU A 38 -8.27 -9.73 19.60
C GLU A 38 -8.00 -8.44 20.39
N PRO A 39 -7.83 -8.52 21.73
CA PRO A 39 -7.38 -7.37 22.50
C PRO A 39 -6.09 -6.82 21.88
N ASN A 40 -5.86 -5.50 22.01
CA ASN A 40 -4.55 -4.93 21.69
C ASN A 40 -3.54 -5.32 22.78
N VAL A 41 -3.25 -6.62 22.88
CA VAL A 41 -2.32 -7.18 23.87
C VAL A 41 -0.97 -6.51 23.66
N ALA A 42 -0.40 -5.99 24.76
CA ALA A 42 0.84 -5.22 24.76
C ALA A 42 0.81 -3.91 23.94
N CYS A 43 -0.37 -3.36 23.64
CA CYS A 43 -0.53 -2.09 22.91
C CYS A 43 0.17 -2.05 21.54
N LEU A 44 0.33 -3.21 20.88
CA LEU A 44 1.07 -3.33 19.62
C LEU A 44 0.43 -2.55 18.47
N LYS A 45 -0.90 -2.58 18.33
CA LYS A 45 -1.65 -1.86 17.30
C LYS A 45 -1.45 -0.36 17.46
N GLY A 46 -0.96 0.32 16.41
CA GLY A 46 -0.64 1.75 16.40
C GLY A 46 0.67 2.14 17.08
N SER A 47 1.43 1.19 17.65
CA SER A 47 2.72 1.47 18.28
C SER A 47 3.88 1.46 17.27
N PRO A 48 5.06 2.00 17.63
CA PRO A 48 6.27 1.86 16.80
C PRO A 48 6.63 0.41 16.48
N TYR A 49 6.42 -0.52 17.42
CA TYR A 49 6.62 -1.95 17.19
C TYR A 49 5.58 -2.52 16.23
N GLY A 50 4.34 -2.05 16.31
CA GLY A 50 3.28 -2.36 15.34
C GLY A 50 3.69 -1.99 13.93
N LYS A 51 4.28 -0.80 13.72
CA LYS A 51 4.81 -0.37 12.41
C LYS A 51 5.85 -1.34 11.85
N ILE A 52 6.78 -1.81 12.68
CA ILE A 52 7.81 -2.78 12.27
C ILE A 52 7.16 -4.11 11.86
N LEU A 53 6.21 -4.60 12.65
CA LEU A 53 5.48 -5.84 12.34
C LEU A 53 4.65 -5.69 11.06
N ALA A 54 3.97 -4.57 10.87
CA ALA A 54 3.21 -4.27 9.66
C ALA A 54 4.11 -4.27 8.42
N LEU A 55 5.31 -3.70 8.51
CA LEU A 55 6.30 -3.70 7.44
C LEU A 55 6.79 -5.13 7.13
N ALA A 56 7.10 -5.91 8.17
CA ALA A 56 7.55 -7.30 8.00
C ALA A 56 6.47 -8.20 7.36
N MET A 57 5.18 -7.87 7.55
CA MET A 57 4.08 -8.61 6.94
C MET A 57 3.95 -8.40 5.43
N GLN A 58 4.49 -7.31 4.87
CA GLN A 58 4.30 -6.94 3.46
C GLN A 58 4.75 -8.03 2.49
N GLY A 59 5.92 -8.64 2.72
CA GLY A 59 6.41 -9.73 1.86
C GLY A 59 5.49 -10.96 1.87
N SER A 60 4.87 -11.27 3.02
CA SER A 60 3.88 -12.35 3.08
C SER A 60 2.58 -11.98 2.35
N ILE A 61 2.09 -10.74 2.54
CA ILE A 61 0.88 -10.26 1.87
C ILE A 61 1.06 -10.32 0.36
N ASP A 62 2.18 -9.84 -0.15
CA ASP A 62 2.55 -9.87 -1.57
C ASP A 62 2.53 -11.29 -2.13
N PHE A 63 3.16 -12.24 -1.43
CA PHE A 63 3.17 -13.64 -1.81
C PHE A 63 1.76 -14.24 -1.94
N TYR A 64 0.88 -14.02 -0.97
CA TYR A 64 -0.50 -14.55 -1.01
C TYR A 64 -1.34 -13.84 -2.07
N TRP A 65 -1.19 -12.51 -2.21
CA TRP A 65 -1.86 -11.70 -3.22
C TRP A 65 -1.53 -12.19 -4.63
N HIS A 66 -0.24 -12.42 -4.91
CA HIS A 66 0.26 -12.92 -6.18
C HIS A 66 0.25 -14.44 -6.29
N LYS A 67 -0.34 -15.16 -5.32
CA LYS A 67 -0.55 -16.62 -5.36
C LYS A 67 0.75 -17.43 -5.52
N GLY A 68 1.87 -16.88 -5.03
CA GLY A 68 3.22 -17.45 -5.22
C GLY A 68 3.74 -17.39 -6.66
N SER A 69 3.06 -16.65 -7.55
CA SER A 69 3.53 -16.24 -8.86
C SER A 69 4.09 -14.82 -8.71
N SER A 70 5.32 -14.69 -8.21
CA SER A 70 5.97 -13.38 -8.09
C SER A 70 5.93 -12.66 -9.45
N HIS A 71 5.18 -11.56 -9.55
CA HIS A 71 5.49 -10.54 -10.55
C HIS A 71 6.87 -9.99 -10.20
N GLU A 72 7.84 -10.15 -11.11
CA GLU A 72 9.02 -9.29 -11.36
C GLU A 72 9.91 -8.77 -10.21
N HIS A 73 9.63 -9.03 -8.94
CA HIS A 73 10.56 -8.75 -7.84
C HIS A 73 11.77 -9.69 -7.88
N ALA A 74 11.71 -10.78 -8.66
CA ALA A 74 12.86 -11.63 -8.93
C ALA A 74 13.85 -10.96 -9.90
N GLU A 75 13.40 -10.14 -10.85
CA GLU A 75 14.28 -9.44 -11.82
C GLU A 75 14.92 -8.21 -11.19
N VAL A 76 14.18 -7.42 -10.40
CA VAL A 76 14.74 -6.27 -9.65
C VAL A 76 15.73 -6.71 -8.55
N LEU A 77 15.60 -7.94 -8.04
CA LEU A 77 16.58 -8.53 -7.11
C LEU A 77 17.75 -9.22 -7.84
N ALA A 78 17.59 -9.61 -9.10
CA ALA A 78 18.65 -10.25 -9.90
C ALA A 78 19.53 -9.24 -10.67
N ASP A 79 18.96 -8.15 -11.18
CA ASP A 79 19.64 -7.14 -11.98
C ASP A 79 19.86 -5.85 -11.18
N GLY A 80 20.94 -5.86 -10.42
CA GLY A 80 21.41 -4.69 -9.66
C GLY A 80 22.44 -3.82 -10.40
N ASP A 81 22.67 -4.01 -11.70
CA ASP A 81 23.77 -3.35 -12.42
C ASP A 81 23.43 -2.84 -13.84
N HIS A 82 22.15 -2.67 -14.19
CA HIS A 82 21.80 -1.96 -15.41
C HIS A 82 21.07 -0.66 -15.09
N HIS A 83 21.82 0.44 -15.26
CA HIS A 83 21.27 1.77 -15.52
C HIS A 83 20.25 1.65 -16.67
N HIS A 84 18.97 1.61 -16.34
CA HIS A 84 17.92 1.94 -17.28
C HIS A 84 17.29 3.25 -16.81
N ASP A 85 17.76 4.33 -17.42
CA ASP A 85 16.93 5.49 -17.69
C ASP A 85 15.66 4.96 -18.36
N HIS A 86 14.57 4.87 -17.60
CA HIS A 86 13.25 4.83 -18.18
C HIS A 86 12.73 6.25 -18.22
N ASP A 87 13.20 6.96 -19.26
CA ASP A 87 12.44 8.03 -19.88
C ASP A 87 11.08 7.45 -20.27
N HIS A 88 10.07 7.63 -19.42
CA HIS A 88 8.68 7.48 -19.84
C HIS A 88 8.29 8.73 -20.62
N TYR A 89 8.83 8.83 -21.84
CA TYR A 89 8.30 9.66 -22.90
C TYR A 89 6.87 9.19 -23.18
N HIS A 90 5.96 10.15 -23.20
CA HIS A 90 4.58 9.99 -23.56
C HIS A 90 4.46 9.35 -24.95
N HIS A 91 3.61 8.33 -25.08
CA HIS A 91 2.92 8.08 -26.33
C HIS A 91 1.42 8.05 -26.06
N ASP A 92 0.82 9.22 -26.25
CA ASP A 92 -0.53 9.33 -26.77
C ASP A 92 -0.60 8.49 -28.06
N HIS A 93 -1.52 7.54 -28.11
CA HIS A 93 -1.91 6.91 -29.35
C HIS A 93 -3.32 7.38 -29.69
N ASP A 94 -3.36 8.52 -30.38
CA ASP A 94 -4.36 8.75 -31.41
C ASP A 94 -4.13 7.72 -32.52
N HIS A 95 -5.25 7.21 -33.03
CA HIS A 95 -5.30 6.32 -34.18
C HIS A 95 -4.82 7.04 -35.44
N ASP A 96 -4.02 6.37 -36.28
CA ASP A 96 -4.36 6.15 -37.68
C ASP A 96 -3.30 5.31 -38.43
N PHE A 97 -3.77 4.79 -39.55
CA PHE A 97 -3.38 3.60 -40.31
C PHE A 97 -2.43 3.98 -41.48
N TYR A 98 -1.68 2.98 -42.00
CA TYR A 98 -1.11 2.78 -43.37
C TYR A 98 0.44 2.74 -43.48
N THR A 99 0.95 1.49 -43.53
CA THR A 99 1.88 0.91 -44.54
C THR A 99 3.00 1.75 -45.18
N LEU A 100 4.24 1.22 -45.19
CA LEU A 100 4.96 0.76 -46.39
C LEU A 100 6.39 0.23 -46.10
N THR A 101 6.89 -0.51 -47.07
CA THR A 101 7.92 -1.55 -47.17
C THR A 101 9.36 -1.07 -47.36
N GLU A 102 10.32 -1.99 -47.10
CA GLU A 102 11.63 -2.23 -47.78
C GLU A 102 12.60 -1.01 -47.96
N ASP A 103 13.92 -1.09 -47.86
CA ASP A 103 14.84 -1.95 -48.61
C ASP A 103 16.35 -1.61 -48.35
N HIS A 104 17.24 -2.58 -48.64
CA HIS A 104 18.69 -2.55 -49.02
C HIS A 104 19.79 -1.72 -48.32
N GLY A 105 20.98 -2.33 -48.19
CA GLY A 105 22.25 -1.57 -48.02
C GLY A 105 23.52 -2.31 -47.59
N GLU A 106 24.00 -3.24 -48.41
CA GLU A 106 25.30 -3.95 -48.38
C GLU A 106 26.57 -3.07 -48.15
N LYS A 107 27.60 -3.62 -47.48
CA LYS A 107 29.03 -3.54 -47.93
C LYS A 107 30.00 -4.41 -47.11
N SER A 108 30.68 -5.29 -47.86
CA SER A 108 31.78 -6.17 -47.45
C SER A 108 33.14 -5.47 -47.55
N ASN A 109 34.15 -5.89 -46.76
CA ASN A 109 35.47 -6.20 -47.31
C ASN A 109 36.37 -7.05 -46.40
N ARG A 110 37.32 -7.72 -47.05
CA ARG A 110 37.90 -9.05 -46.79
C ARG A 110 39.31 -9.00 -46.17
N THR A 111 39.61 -9.99 -45.32
CA THR A 111 40.91 -10.68 -45.01
C THR A 111 42.22 -9.91 -44.79
N LEU A 112 42.94 -10.28 -43.71
CA LEU A 112 44.27 -10.96 -43.75
C LEU A 112 44.65 -11.43 -42.32
N LYS A 113 44.95 -12.74 -42.15
CA LYS A 113 45.71 -13.29 -41.00
C LYS A 113 47.21 -13.28 -41.38
N PRO A 114 48.14 -13.11 -40.43
CA PRO A 114 48.80 -14.32 -39.91
C PRO A 114 49.30 -14.25 -38.45
N SER A 115 49.62 -15.46 -37.96
CA SER A 115 50.60 -15.81 -36.94
C SER A 115 50.10 -15.96 -35.49
N GLU A 116 49.94 -17.24 -35.14
CA GLU A 116 49.98 -17.76 -33.78
C GLU A 116 51.28 -17.37 -33.10
N HIS A 117 51.21 -16.69 -31.96
CA HIS A 117 52.18 -16.90 -30.89
C HIS A 117 51.46 -17.03 -29.55
N VAL A 118 51.86 -18.12 -28.90
CA VAL A 118 51.39 -18.66 -27.64
C VAL A 118 51.51 -17.62 -26.53
N GLY A 119 50.35 -17.18 -26.04
CA GLY A 119 50.20 -16.55 -24.74
C GLY A 119 48.99 -17.17 -24.07
N LYS A 120 49.20 -18.22 -23.26
CA LYS A 120 48.19 -18.66 -22.29
C LYS A 120 48.00 -17.51 -21.31
N HIS A 121 47.10 -16.59 -21.63
CA HIS A 121 46.51 -15.72 -20.63
C HIS A 121 45.72 -16.66 -19.72
N LEU A 122 46.29 -16.94 -18.55
CA LEU A 122 45.53 -17.49 -17.43
C LEU A 122 44.39 -16.53 -17.19
N ASP A 123 43.22 -16.89 -17.70
CA ASP A 123 41.98 -16.20 -17.48
C ASP A 123 41.62 -16.44 -16.01
N VAL A 124 42.24 -15.66 -15.13
CA VAL A 124 41.84 -15.55 -13.74
C VAL A 124 40.46 -14.93 -13.79
N LYS A 125 39.43 -15.77 -13.92
CA LYS A 125 38.04 -15.37 -13.72
C LYS A 125 38.04 -14.52 -12.46
N LYS A 126 37.85 -13.20 -12.61
CA LYS A 126 37.74 -12.26 -11.49
C LYS A 126 36.71 -12.89 -10.55
N ARG A 127 37.17 -13.42 -9.43
CA ARG A 127 36.28 -14.06 -8.46
C ARG A 127 35.43 -12.93 -7.91
N GLU A 128 34.15 -12.97 -8.26
CA GLU A 128 33.14 -12.05 -7.78
C GLU A 128 33.30 -11.89 -6.25
N PRO A 129 33.35 -10.65 -5.72
CA PRO A 129 33.59 -10.43 -4.30
C PRO A 129 32.59 -11.24 -3.45
N LEU A 130 33.07 -11.82 -2.34
CA LEU A 130 32.25 -12.70 -1.48
C LEU A 130 30.92 -12.06 -1.08
N ARG A 131 30.91 -10.75 -0.80
CA ARG A 131 29.70 -9.98 -0.50
C ARG A 131 28.69 -10.01 -1.63
N VAL A 132 29.13 -9.83 -2.88
CA VAL A 132 28.25 -9.82 -4.07
C VAL A 132 27.67 -11.22 -4.29
N ARG A 133 28.53 -12.25 -4.24
CA ARG A 133 28.09 -13.66 -4.35
C ARG A 133 27.11 -14.05 -3.25
N ALA A 134 27.39 -13.71 -1.99
CA ALA A 134 26.51 -13.99 -0.86
C ALA A 134 25.17 -13.25 -1.01
N THR A 135 25.19 -11.97 -1.41
CA THR A 135 23.97 -11.20 -1.67
C THR A 135 23.14 -11.84 -2.77
N LYS A 136 23.76 -12.27 -3.87
CA LYS A 136 23.09 -12.96 -4.99
C LYS A 136 22.45 -14.28 -4.55
N ILE A 137 23.16 -15.06 -3.72
CA ILE A 137 22.63 -16.32 -3.17
C ILE A 137 21.45 -16.04 -2.24
N ILE A 138 21.56 -15.07 -1.32
CA ILE A 138 20.48 -14.68 -0.40
C ILE A 138 19.25 -14.22 -1.20
N ARG A 139 19.44 -13.40 -2.24
CA ARG A 139 18.35 -12.96 -3.10
C ARG A 139 17.70 -14.11 -3.86
N LYS A 140 18.50 -15.06 -4.39
CA LYS A 140 17.97 -16.28 -5.03
C LYS A 140 17.17 -17.14 -4.06
N MET A 141 17.66 -17.30 -2.82
CA MET A 141 16.94 -18.02 -1.77
C MET A 141 15.63 -17.32 -1.40
N ALA A 142 15.64 -16.00 -1.24
CA ALA A 142 14.44 -15.20 -0.98
C ALA A 142 13.41 -15.34 -2.13
N ALA A 143 13.85 -15.22 -3.38
CA ALA A 143 12.98 -15.42 -4.55
C ALA A 143 12.38 -16.84 -4.60
N THR A 144 13.17 -17.86 -4.23
CA THR A 144 12.72 -19.25 -4.20
C THR A 144 11.69 -19.50 -3.09
N ALA A 145 11.85 -18.84 -1.93
CA ALA A 145 10.91 -18.94 -0.81
C ALA A 145 9.51 -18.40 -1.16
N HIS A 146 9.43 -17.49 -2.14
CA HIS A 146 8.18 -16.88 -2.61
C HIS A 146 7.66 -17.46 -3.92
N ARG A 147 8.18 -18.61 -4.35
CA ARG A 147 7.74 -19.30 -5.56
C ARG A 147 6.89 -20.51 -5.22
N ARG A 148 5.79 -20.69 -5.93
CA ARG A 148 5.00 -21.92 -5.86
C ARG A 148 5.83 -23.10 -6.37
N THR A 149 5.82 -24.21 -5.63
CA THR A 149 6.56 -25.44 -5.95
C THR A 149 5.81 -26.38 -6.89
N ASP A 150 4.50 -26.16 -7.07
CA ASP A 150 3.61 -26.92 -7.94
C ASP A 150 3.14 -26.03 -9.11
N ASP A 151 3.16 -26.57 -10.33
CA ASP A 151 2.77 -25.92 -11.58
C ASP A 151 1.26 -26.05 -11.89
N LYS A 152 0.52 -26.86 -11.13
CA LYS A 152 -0.93 -27.03 -11.30
C LYS A 152 -1.71 -25.73 -11.15
N GLN A 153 -2.73 -25.53 -11.98
CA GLN A 153 -3.60 -24.37 -11.83
C GLN A 153 -4.33 -24.39 -10.48
N LEU A 154 -4.46 -23.22 -9.85
CA LEU A 154 -5.21 -23.10 -8.60
C LEU A 154 -6.69 -23.31 -8.84
N THR A 155 -7.29 -24.19 -8.06
CA THR A 155 -8.74 -24.36 -8.01
C THR A 155 -9.43 -23.09 -7.53
N THR A 156 -10.71 -22.92 -7.86
CA THR A 156 -11.52 -21.78 -7.39
C THR A 156 -11.56 -21.69 -5.87
N ALA A 157 -11.68 -22.82 -5.18
CA ALA A 157 -11.67 -22.88 -3.72
C ALA A 157 -10.33 -22.39 -3.14
N HIS A 158 -9.21 -22.80 -3.73
CA HIS A 158 -7.89 -22.35 -3.30
C HIS A 158 -7.68 -20.85 -3.54
N LYS A 159 -8.13 -20.33 -4.69
CA LYS A 159 -8.08 -18.87 -4.97
C LYS A 159 -8.87 -18.07 -3.93
N LYS A 160 -10.08 -18.51 -3.57
CA LYS A 160 -10.89 -17.88 -2.51
C LYS A 160 -10.22 -17.95 -1.15
N TYR A 161 -9.61 -19.08 -0.81
CA TYR A 161 -8.84 -19.21 0.42
C TYR A 161 -7.69 -18.20 0.48
N LEU A 162 -6.86 -18.12 -0.57
CA LEU A 162 -5.74 -17.17 -0.62
C LEU A 162 -6.23 -15.72 -0.51
N GLN A 163 -7.30 -15.35 -1.21
CA GLN A 163 -7.92 -14.02 -1.08
C GLN A 163 -8.33 -13.74 0.37
N GLY A 164 -8.96 -14.70 1.05
CA GLY A 164 -9.33 -14.54 2.44
C GLY A 164 -8.13 -14.44 3.40
N VAL A 165 -7.02 -15.14 3.12
CA VAL A 165 -5.79 -15.00 3.91
C VAL A 165 -5.14 -13.64 3.67
N THR A 166 -5.14 -13.17 2.43
CA THR A 166 -4.63 -11.83 2.06
C THR A 166 -5.43 -10.73 2.77
N GLU A 167 -6.76 -10.84 2.79
CA GLU A 167 -7.63 -9.88 3.49
C GLU A 167 -7.32 -9.81 4.99
N ASP A 168 -7.25 -10.95 5.69
CA ASP A 168 -6.94 -11.01 7.12
C ASP A 168 -5.58 -10.36 7.42
N LYS A 169 -4.58 -10.63 6.57
CA LYS A 169 -3.24 -10.05 6.73
C LYS A 169 -3.23 -8.55 6.47
N LEU A 170 -3.98 -8.07 5.49
CA LEU A 170 -4.13 -6.65 5.20
C LEU A 170 -4.85 -5.92 6.32
N GLU A 171 -5.93 -6.50 6.86
CA GLU A 171 -6.65 -5.96 8.02
C GLU A 171 -5.71 -5.84 9.23
N LEU A 172 -4.96 -6.90 9.53
CA LEU A 172 -3.99 -6.89 10.63
C LEU A 172 -2.88 -5.87 10.39
N ALA A 173 -2.27 -5.85 9.20
CA ALA A 173 -1.20 -4.90 8.87
C ALA A 173 -1.68 -3.44 8.96
N TYR A 174 -2.92 -3.15 8.54
CA TYR A 174 -3.55 -1.85 8.72
C TYR A 174 -3.77 -1.52 10.20
N LYS A 175 -4.32 -2.46 11.00
CA LYS A 175 -4.51 -2.23 12.45
C LYS A 175 -3.19 -1.99 13.18
N LEU A 176 -2.12 -2.62 12.72
CA LEU A 176 -0.77 -2.44 13.27
C LEU A 176 -0.20 -1.06 12.90
N ASP A 177 -0.38 -0.62 11.66
CA ASP A 177 0.06 0.69 11.17
C ASP A 177 -0.95 1.35 10.22
N PRO A 178 -1.92 2.11 10.76
CA PRO A 178 -2.89 2.82 9.94
C PRO A 178 -2.27 3.96 9.11
N SER A 179 -1.05 4.40 9.45
CA SER A 179 -0.34 5.46 8.73
C SER A 179 0.37 4.99 7.47
N ASN A 180 0.40 3.69 7.20
CA ASN A 180 1.02 3.13 6.00
C ASN A 180 0.05 3.15 4.81
N TYR A 181 0.33 4.01 3.81
CA TYR A 181 -0.56 4.19 2.64
C TYR A 181 -0.72 2.91 1.80
N THR A 182 0.28 2.03 1.76
CA THR A 182 0.18 0.76 1.01
C THR A 182 -0.78 -0.19 1.71
N ASN A 183 -0.64 -0.35 3.03
CA ASN A 183 -1.52 -1.22 3.82
C ASN A 183 -2.95 -0.68 3.81
N TYR A 184 -3.13 0.63 4.06
CA TYR A 184 -4.43 1.28 4.00
C TYR A 184 -5.08 1.15 2.63
N GLY A 185 -4.37 1.51 1.56
CA GLY A 185 -4.94 1.50 0.20
C GLY A 185 -5.37 0.11 -0.25
N ASN A 186 -4.54 -0.90 0.02
CA ASN A 186 -4.86 -2.29 -0.33
C ASN A 186 -6.01 -2.85 0.50
N TYR A 187 -6.04 -2.56 1.81
CA TYR A 187 -7.14 -3.01 2.66
C TYR A 187 -8.46 -2.31 2.29
N HIS A 188 -8.45 -1.00 2.06
CA HIS A 188 -9.62 -0.26 1.57
C HIS A 188 -10.14 -0.83 0.24
N LEU A 189 -9.24 -1.17 -0.70
CA LEU A 189 -9.61 -1.81 -1.95
C LEU A 189 -10.36 -3.13 -1.71
N PHE A 190 -9.89 -3.97 -0.77
CA PHE A 190 -10.54 -5.22 -0.42
C PHE A 190 -11.97 -5.04 0.13
N ILE A 191 -12.24 -3.94 0.85
CA ILE A 191 -13.58 -3.67 1.38
C ILE A 191 -14.54 -3.16 0.29
N VAL A 192 -14.06 -2.33 -0.63
CA VAL A 192 -14.92 -1.63 -1.61
C VAL A 192 -15.25 -2.45 -2.86
N THR A 193 -14.61 -3.60 -3.07
CA THR A 193 -14.78 -4.43 -4.28
C THR A 193 -15.34 -5.81 -3.98
N THR A 194 -16.07 -6.37 -4.95
CA THR A 194 -16.58 -7.75 -4.92
C THR A 194 -15.58 -8.75 -5.49
N ASN A 195 -14.53 -8.27 -6.16
CA ASN A 195 -13.58 -9.13 -6.90
C ASN A 195 -12.45 -9.66 -6.00
N TYR A 196 -12.30 -9.09 -4.81
CA TYR A 196 -11.30 -9.45 -3.82
C TYR A 196 -11.98 -9.66 -2.46
N GLY A 197 -11.30 -10.34 -1.53
CA GLY A 197 -11.80 -10.59 -0.18
C GLY A 197 -12.87 -11.69 -0.05
N ARG A 198 -13.37 -11.86 1.18
CA ARG A 198 -14.38 -12.84 1.61
C ARG A 198 -15.80 -12.29 1.53
N SER A 199 -15.95 -10.98 1.68
CA SER A 199 -17.23 -10.31 1.84
C SER A 199 -17.67 -9.64 0.54
N ALA A 200 -18.97 -9.39 0.40
CA ALA A 200 -19.46 -8.48 -0.61
C ALA A 200 -18.92 -7.05 -0.35
N ALA A 201 -18.77 -6.27 -1.42
CA ALA A 201 -18.36 -4.88 -1.34
C ALA A 201 -19.23 -4.11 -0.33
N ASN A 202 -18.58 -3.35 0.55
CA ASN A 202 -19.24 -2.59 1.60
C ASN A 202 -18.76 -1.13 1.59
N ASP A 203 -19.45 -0.31 0.79
CA ASP A 203 -19.13 1.11 0.61
C ASP A 203 -19.16 1.89 1.95
N ASP A 204 -20.08 1.55 2.86
CA ASP A 204 -20.22 2.24 4.16
C ASP A 204 -19.07 1.90 5.11
N ALA A 205 -18.65 0.63 5.14
CA ALA A 205 -17.47 0.20 5.90
C ALA A 205 -16.18 0.83 5.33
N ALA A 206 -16.06 0.92 4.01
CA ALA A 206 -14.92 1.58 3.35
C ALA A 206 -14.88 3.08 3.67
N LEU A 207 -16.02 3.77 3.63
CA LEU A 207 -16.13 5.18 4.00
C LEU A 207 -15.77 5.40 5.47
N LYS A 208 -16.26 4.54 6.37
CA LYS A 208 -15.91 4.58 7.79
C LYS A 208 -14.40 4.41 7.99
N LEU A 209 -13.80 3.41 7.34
CA LEU A 209 -12.35 3.19 7.39
C LEU A 209 -11.57 4.42 6.92
N ALA A 210 -12.00 5.06 5.84
CA ALA A 210 -11.37 6.27 5.31
C ALA A 210 -11.42 7.43 6.33
N HIS A 211 -12.56 7.67 6.97
CA HIS A 211 -12.67 8.71 8.01
C HIS A 211 -11.81 8.40 9.24
N GLU A 212 -11.81 7.17 9.72
CA GLU A 212 -10.97 6.76 10.86
C GLU A 212 -9.48 6.92 10.54
N THR A 213 -9.06 6.51 9.33
CA THR A 213 -7.67 6.66 8.86
C THR A 213 -7.28 8.12 8.76
N LEU A 214 -8.16 8.97 8.22
CA LEU A 214 -7.93 10.40 8.08
C LEU A 214 -7.69 11.05 9.46
N VAL A 215 -8.56 10.76 10.43
CA VAL A 215 -8.42 11.27 11.81
C VAL A 215 -7.13 10.77 12.45
N TYR A 216 -6.83 9.48 12.34
CA TYR A 216 -5.61 8.89 12.88
C TYR A 216 -4.36 9.57 12.31
N CYS A 217 -4.26 9.65 10.98
CA CYS A 217 -3.07 10.18 10.32
C CYS A 217 -2.86 11.67 10.57
N LYS A 218 -3.94 12.46 10.69
CA LYS A 218 -3.84 13.89 11.03
C LYS A 218 -3.37 14.16 12.46
N SER A 219 -3.41 13.16 13.34
CA SER A 219 -2.84 13.30 14.69
C SER A 219 -1.30 13.23 14.70
N ASP A 220 -0.69 12.65 13.66
CA ASP A 220 0.75 12.55 13.52
C ASP A 220 1.33 13.83 12.92
N GLN A 221 2.04 14.61 13.73
CA GLN A 221 2.63 15.89 13.32
C GLN A 221 4.08 15.77 12.83
N LEU A 222 4.66 14.58 12.87
CA LEU A 222 6.09 14.38 12.63
C LEU A 222 6.36 13.63 11.33
N ASP A 223 5.60 12.58 11.03
CA ASP A 223 5.84 11.74 9.86
C ASP A 223 5.11 12.29 8.62
N PRO A 224 5.81 12.76 7.58
CA PRO A 224 5.15 13.21 6.36
C PRO A 224 4.42 12.07 5.62
N ALA A 225 4.80 10.81 5.82
CA ALA A 225 4.13 9.66 5.21
C ALA A 225 2.69 9.51 5.74
N SER A 226 2.45 9.85 7.01
CA SER A 226 1.10 9.86 7.59
C SER A 226 0.15 10.78 6.80
N TYR A 227 0.63 11.94 6.36
CA TYR A 227 -0.18 12.86 5.54
C TYR A 227 -0.35 12.41 4.08
N VAL A 228 0.53 11.55 3.55
CA VAL A 228 0.27 10.86 2.26
C VAL A 228 -0.93 9.92 2.40
N THR A 229 -0.98 9.16 3.50
CA THR A 229 -2.08 8.25 3.82
C THR A 229 -3.37 9.03 4.12
N ALA A 230 -3.28 10.14 4.85
CA ALA A 230 -4.40 11.05 5.07
C ALA A 230 -4.97 11.57 3.74
N ALA A 231 -4.12 12.01 2.81
CA ALA A 231 -4.56 12.45 1.50
C ALA A 231 -5.21 11.31 0.69
N SER A 232 -4.67 10.10 0.76
CA SER A 232 -5.29 8.92 0.13
C SER A 232 -6.67 8.63 0.72
N ALA A 233 -6.83 8.75 2.05
CA ALA A 233 -8.11 8.55 2.71
C ALA A 233 -9.12 9.65 2.38
N ALA A 234 -8.69 10.91 2.37
CA ALA A 234 -9.50 12.04 1.92
C ALA A 234 -9.96 11.85 0.47
N TYR A 235 -9.09 11.36 -0.41
CA TYR A 235 -9.47 11.03 -1.80
C TYR A 235 -10.58 9.98 -1.85
N ASN A 236 -10.49 8.92 -1.04
CA ASN A 236 -11.53 7.88 -0.98
C ASN A 236 -12.89 8.45 -0.52
N VAL A 237 -12.89 9.42 0.39
CA VAL A 237 -14.11 10.17 0.77
C VAL A 237 -14.65 10.97 -0.42
N ILE A 238 -13.80 11.72 -1.14
CA ILE A 238 -14.20 12.47 -2.34
C ILE A 238 -14.78 11.52 -3.41
N TYR A 239 -14.15 10.36 -3.62
CA TYR A 239 -14.63 9.35 -4.54
C TYR A 239 -16.02 8.83 -4.16
N HIS A 240 -16.24 8.51 -2.87
CA HIS A 240 -17.54 8.09 -2.36
C HIS A 240 -18.61 9.16 -2.59
N ILE A 241 -18.32 10.43 -2.28
CA ILE A 241 -19.25 11.55 -2.54
C ILE A 241 -19.55 11.67 -4.03
N GLY A 242 -18.56 11.50 -4.92
CA GLY A 242 -18.80 11.54 -6.36
C GLY A 242 -19.69 10.40 -6.85
N ARG A 243 -19.46 9.18 -6.38
CA ARG A 243 -20.27 7.99 -6.70
C ARG A 243 -21.71 8.14 -6.21
N HIS A 244 -21.89 8.62 -4.98
CA HIS A 244 -23.19 8.78 -4.31
C HIS A 244 -23.65 10.23 -4.28
N HIS A 245 -23.29 11.02 -5.31
CA HIS A 245 -23.48 12.48 -5.37
C HIS A 245 -24.92 12.93 -5.14
N GLU A 246 -25.90 12.05 -5.33
CA GLU A 246 -27.30 12.34 -5.08
C GLU A 246 -27.61 12.59 -3.60
N ARG A 247 -26.83 12.00 -2.70
CA ARG A 247 -26.99 12.04 -1.24
C ARG A 247 -26.23 13.18 -0.56
N TYR A 248 -25.41 13.92 -1.31
CA TYR A 248 -24.52 14.94 -0.76
C TYR A 248 -24.80 16.31 -1.38
N SER A 249 -24.57 17.36 -0.59
CA SER A 249 -24.68 18.74 -1.06
C SER A 249 -23.39 19.21 -1.74
N ILE A 250 -23.49 20.32 -2.47
CA ILE A 250 -22.30 21.00 -3.02
C ILE A 250 -21.37 21.48 -1.90
N ALA A 251 -21.91 21.84 -0.74
CA ALA A 251 -21.11 22.24 0.41
C ALA A 251 -20.28 21.06 0.92
N ASP A 252 -20.87 19.86 1.05
CA ASP A 252 -20.16 18.65 1.48
C ASP A 252 -19.02 18.29 0.52
N ALA A 253 -19.28 18.39 -0.79
CA ALA A 253 -18.27 18.19 -1.82
C ALA A 253 -17.10 19.17 -1.70
N LYS A 254 -17.39 20.46 -1.50
CA LYS A 254 -16.36 21.50 -1.33
C LYS A 254 -15.53 21.26 -0.07
N THR A 255 -16.18 20.92 1.03
CA THR A 255 -15.50 20.60 2.30
C THR A 255 -14.56 19.41 2.13
N SER A 256 -15.02 18.33 1.50
CA SER A 256 -14.19 17.14 1.24
C SER A 256 -12.99 17.41 0.33
N LEU A 257 -13.18 18.23 -0.72
CA LEU A 257 -12.09 18.68 -1.59
C LEU A 257 -11.07 19.56 -0.85
N ALA A 258 -11.52 20.43 0.05
CA ALA A 258 -10.65 21.27 0.86
C ALA A 258 -9.86 20.45 1.90
N GLU A 259 -10.48 19.39 2.45
CA GLU A 259 -9.83 18.46 3.39
C GLU A 259 -8.64 17.73 2.74
N PHE A 260 -8.80 17.28 1.49
CA PHE A 260 -7.69 16.74 0.70
C PHE A 260 -6.58 17.78 0.48
N ASP A 261 -6.94 18.99 0.06
CA ASP A 261 -5.96 20.06 -0.21
C ASP A 261 -5.17 20.41 1.06
N HIS A 262 -5.84 20.43 2.21
CA HIS A 262 -5.21 20.60 3.52
C HIS A 262 -4.19 19.50 3.79
N CYS A 263 -4.52 18.22 3.54
CA CYS A 263 -3.60 17.11 3.75
C CYS A 263 -2.35 17.23 2.86
N ILE A 264 -2.51 17.59 1.59
CA ILE A 264 -1.38 17.79 0.67
C ILE A 264 -0.51 18.96 1.11
N LYS A 265 -1.11 20.09 1.51
CA LYS A 265 -0.37 21.25 2.03
C LYS A 265 0.46 20.86 3.24
N ARG A 266 -0.16 20.15 4.20
CA ARG A 266 0.47 19.77 5.45
C ARG A 266 1.59 18.74 5.25
N HIS A 267 1.41 17.79 4.33
CA HIS A 267 2.48 16.89 3.90
C HIS A 267 3.72 17.66 3.43
N LYS A 268 3.55 18.67 2.56
CA LYS A 268 4.67 19.47 2.04
C LYS A 268 5.41 20.22 3.15
N GLU A 269 4.67 20.82 4.08
CA GLU A 269 5.25 21.54 5.23
C GLU A 269 6.08 20.60 6.12
N ILE A 270 5.53 19.45 6.49
CA ILE A 270 6.21 18.47 7.36
C ILE A 270 7.39 17.82 6.64
N LEU A 271 7.26 17.53 5.34
CA LEU A 271 8.35 16.96 4.54
C LEU A 271 9.53 17.93 4.43
N ALA A 272 9.28 19.21 4.16
CA ALA A 272 10.33 20.23 4.09
C ALA A 272 11.10 20.30 5.42
N LEU A 273 10.38 20.37 6.54
CA LEU A 273 10.99 20.37 7.88
C LEU A 273 11.76 19.08 8.16
N ALA A 274 11.21 17.91 7.79
CA ALA A 274 11.85 16.62 8.01
C ALA A 274 13.15 16.45 7.19
N VAL A 275 13.23 17.07 6.02
CA VAL A 275 14.44 17.10 5.20
C VAL A 275 15.47 18.06 5.82
N GLU A 276 15.05 19.26 6.23
CA GLU A 276 15.92 20.23 6.90
C GLU A 276 16.54 19.68 8.19
N GLU A 277 15.74 18.98 9.00
CA GLU A 277 16.18 18.34 10.24
C GLU A 277 16.94 17.01 10.02
N GLY A 278 17.11 16.56 8.78
CA GLY A 278 17.81 15.31 8.47
C GLY A 278 17.09 14.03 8.93
N ARG A 279 15.77 14.10 9.21
CA ARG A 279 14.95 12.93 9.57
C ARG A 279 14.67 12.02 8.39
N ILE A 280 14.72 12.55 7.17
CA ILE A 280 14.60 11.78 5.93
C ILE A 280 15.92 11.86 5.17
N THR A 281 16.68 10.78 5.23
CA THR A 281 17.98 10.65 4.55
C THR A 281 17.94 9.73 3.34
N SER A 282 16.87 8.92 3.19
CA SER A 282 16.70 8.00 2.07
C SER A 282 16.04 8.68 0.87
N GLU A 283 16.79 8.79 -0.23
CA GLU A 283 16.27 9.33 -1.49
C GLU A 283 15.13 8.46 -2.06
N ILE A 284 15.18 7.14 -1.87
CA ILE A 284 14.13 6.22 -2.30
C ILE A 284 12.81 6.57 -1.59
N ARG A 285 12.86 6.77 -0.27
CA ARG A 285 11.67 7.11 0.52
C ARG A 285 11.08 8.45 0.11
N TYR A 286 11.94 9.42 -0.22
CA TYR A 286 11.52 10.71 -0.74
C TYR A 286 10.80 10.58 -2.09
N ARG A 287 11.39 9.84 -3.04
CA ARG A 287 10.80 9.59 -4.37
C ARG A 287 9.45 8.88 -4.28
N GLU A 288 9.37 7.82 -3.46
CA GLU A 288 8.13 7.07 -3.25
C GLU A 288 6.98 7.97 -2.79
N MET A 289 7.20 8.81 -1.78
CA MET A 289 6.17 9.75 -1.30
C MET A 289 5.80 10.79 -2.36
N ALA A 290 6.79 11.32 -3.09
CA ALA A 290 6.57 12.31 -4.14
C ALA A 290 5.71 11.75 -5.29
N GLU A 291 5.97 10.50 -5.70
CA GLU A 291 5.17 9.80 -6.72
C GLU A 291 3.72 9.60 -6.26
N ARG A 292 3.52 9.14 -5.02
CA ARG A 292 2.18 8.94 -4.44
C ARG A 292 1.39 10.23 -4.38
N ILE A 293 2.00 11.31 -3.92
CA ILE A 293 1.36 12.64 -3.87
C ILE A 293 1.03 13.15 -5.27
N ARG A 294 1.93 12.98 -6.23
CA ARG A 294 1.69 13.36 -7.63
C ARG A 294 0.49 12.61 -8.20
N TYR A 295 0.42 11.31 -7.98
CA TYR A 295 -0.69 10.47 -8.43
C TYR A 295 -2.01 10.89 -7.78
N LEU A 296 -2.05 11.05 -6.46
CA LEU A 296 -3.24 11.50 -5.72
C LEU A 296 -3.73 12.88 -6.18
N THR A 297 -2.80 13.80 -6.47
CA THR A 297 -3.15 15.15 -6.95
C THR A 297 -3.86 15.07 -8.31
N LYS A 298 -3.35 14.26 -9.24
CA LYS A 298 -4.00 14.02 -10.55
C LYS A 298 -5.41 13.44 -10.36
N LEU A 299 -5.57 12.46 -9.47
CA LEU A 299 -6.87 11.86 -9.19
C LEU A 299 -7.86 12.88 -8.61
N ARG A 300 -7.42 13.72 -7.67
CA ARG A 300 -8.26 14.78 -7.09
C ARG A 300 -8.69 15.81 -8.12
N GLU A 301 -7.81 16.22 -9.03
CA GLU A 301 -8.16 17.15 -10.11
C GLU A 301 -9.23 16.56 -11.04
N ALA A 302 -9.07 15.31 -11.46
CA ALA A 302 -10.04 14.60 -12.29
C ALA A 302 -11.40 14.49 -11.57
N GLN A 303 -11.38 14.12 -10.29
CA GLN A 303 -12.59 13.97 -9.48
C GLN A 303 -13.30 15.31 -9.26
N GLY A 304 -12.56 16.40 -9.01
CA GLY A 304 -13.13 17.75 -8.89
C GLY A 304 -13.83 18.21 -10.18
N LYS A 305 -13.24 17.95 -11.35
CA LYS A 305 -13.87 18.21 -12.65
C LYS A 305 -15.14 17.38 -12.84
N TYR A 306 -15.12 16.10 -12.45
CA TYR A 306 -16.29 15.21 -12.49
C TYR A 306 -17.43 15.74 -11.60
N MET A 307 -17.14 16.02 -10.32
CA MET A 307 -18.13 16.50 -9.36
C MET A 307 -18.76 17.83 -9.79
N LYS A 308 -17.95 18.77 -10.31
CA LYS A 308 -18.44 20.04 -10.86
C LYS A 308 -19.48 19.81 -11.97
N ARG A 309 -19.23 18.88 -12.88
CA ARG A 309 -20.17 18.56 -13.98
C ARG A 309 -21.46 17.95 -13.44
N VAL A 310 -21.36 16.89 -12.65
CA VAL A 310 -22.53 16.11 -12.22
C VAL A 310 -23.42 16.91 -11.27
N MET A 311 -22.82 17.68 -10.35
CA MET A 311 -23.58 18.48 -9.37
C MET A 311 -24.17 19.76 -9.97
N ALA A 312 -23.58 20.33 -11.03
CA ALA A 312 -24.16 21.47 -11.76
C ALA A 312 -25.42 21.06 -12.54
N THR A 313 -25.40 19.90 -13.21
CA THR A 313 -26.55 19.38 -13.99
C THR A 313 -27.79 19.12 -13.12
N LYS A 314 -27.60 18.77 -11.84
CA LYS A 314 -28.71 18.56 -10.89
C LYS A 314 -29.41 19.88 -10.51
N MET A 315 -28.68 21.00 -10.45
CA MET A 315 -29.28 22.31 -10.17
C MET A 315 -30.18 22.81 -11.31
N THR A 316 -29.82 22.53 -12.56
CA THR A 316 -30.67 22.85 -13.73
C THR A 316 -31.91 21.96 -13.78
N SER A 317 -31.79 20.67 -13.47
CA SER A 317 -32.95 19.75 -13.48
C SER A 317 -33.96 20.02 -12.35
N ASN A 318 -33.49 20.34 -11.14
CA ASN A 318 -34.40 20.69 -10.03
C ASN A 318 -35.09 22.04 -10.22
N LYS A 319 -34.41 23.04 -10.81
CA LYS A 319 -35.04 24.31 -11.16
C LYS A 319 -36.22 24.12 -12.12
N ILE A 320 -36.09 23.26 -13.12
CA ILE A 320 -37.16 23.01 -14.12
C ILE A 320 -38.39 22.33 -13.49
N LYS A 321 -38.21 21.50 -12.45
CA LYS A 321 -39.32 20.83 -11.75
C LYS A 321 -40.09 21.73 -10.78
N THR A 322 -39.47 22.80 -10.28
CA THR A 322 -40.12 23.74 -9.35
C THR A 322 -40.84 24.90 -10.04
N THR A 323 -40.75 25.02 -11.36
CA THR A 323 -41.39 26.08 -12.16
C THR A 323 -42.57 25.58 -13.01
N LYS A 324 -43.08 24.39 -12.73
CA LYS A 324 -44.33 23.85 -13.26
C LYS A 324 -45.33 23.68 -12.13
#